data_AF-A0AAV0LRI2-F1
#
_entry.id   AF-A0AAV0LRI2-F1
#
_cell.length_a   1.000
_cell.length_b   1.000
_cell.length_c   1.000
_cell.angle_alpha   90.00
_cell.angle_beta   90.00
_cell.angle_gamma   90.00
#
_symmetry.space_group_name_H-M   'P 1'
#
loop_
_entity.id
_entity.type
_entity.pdbx_description
1 polymer ?
#
loop_
_entity_poly.entity_id
_entity_poly.type
_entity_poly.pdbx_seq_one_letter_code
_entity_poly.pdbx_strand_id
1 'polypeptide(L)'
;MKATKRPIHAVSTWVRRQPPKIKAFLAVISAMTALVFLRMIVNDHDNLFVASEAVHAIGISVLIYKLTKEKTCAGLSLKSQELTALFLAVRLYCSFVMEYDIHTLLDSATLLTTLWVIYMIRFNLKSSYMEEKDNFTIYFVIVEPFTAHYVFALGVARFLSCAHWVLQVLDTRGRLLTALGYGLWPSMVLLSEIVQTFILADFCYYYVKSLVGGQLVLRLPSGVV
;
A
#
# COMPACT_ATOMS: atom_id res chain seq x y z
N MET A 1 5.84 -14.31 41.71
CA MET A 1 4.94 -14.63 40.57
C MET A 1 5.67 -14.35 39.27
N LYS A 2 5.94 -15.37 38.43
CA LYS A 2 6.57 -15.17 37.11
C LYS A 2 5.53 -14.54 36.18
N ALA A 3 5.81 -13.35 35.65
CA ALA A 3 4.96 -12.69 34.67
C ALA A 3 4.76 -13.61 33.45
N THR A 4 3.53 -14.05 33.22
CA THR A 4 3.14 -14.83 32.04
C THR A 4 3.36 -13.94 30.82
N LYS A 5 4.50 -14.07 30.14
CA LYS A 5 4.76 -13.35 28.90
C LYS A 5 3.68 -13.78 27.90
N ARG A 6 2.87 -12.83 27.42
CA ARG A 6 1.83 -13.09 26.41
C ARG A 6 2.45 -13.90 25.26
N PRO A 7 1.82 -14.99 24.78
CA PRO A 7 2.41 -15.89 23.78
C PRO A 7 2.87 -15.15 22.53
N ILE A 8 2.13 -14.11 22.12
CA ILE A 8 2.47 -13.21 21.00
C ILE A 8 3.83 -12.52 21.23
N HIS A 9 4.13 -12.13 22.45
CA HIS A 9 5.38 -11.46 22.80
C HIS A 9 6.57 -12.43 22.80
N ALA A 10 6.35 -13.69 23.18
CA ALA A 10 7.36 -14.74 23.09
C ALA A 10 7.73 -15.05 21.63
N VAL A 11 6.70 -15.21 20.78
CA VAL A 11 6.87 -15.43 19.34
C VAL A 11 7.57 -14.23 18.68
N SER A 12 7.12 -13.00 18.93
CA SER A 12 7.74 -11.79 18.38
C SER A 12 9.22 -11.66 18.77
N THR A 13 9.55 -11.97 20.02
CA THR A 13 10.94 -11.93 20.51
C THR A 13 11.80 -13.00 19.86
N TRP A 14 11.25 -14.20 19.66
CA TRP A 14 11.94 -15.30 18.99
C TRP A 14 12.20 -15.01 17.52
N VAL A 15 11.21 -14.49 16.78
CA VAL A 15 11.35 -14.10 15.36
C VAL A 15 12.43 -13.03 15.18
N ARG A 16 12.47 -12.03 16.08
CA ARG A 16 13.48 -10.96 16.02
C ARG A 16 14.91 -11.47 16.14
N ARG A 17 15.12 -12.56 16.89
CA ARG A 17 16.44 -13.20 17.12
C ARG A 17 16.89 -14.13 16.00
N GLN A 18 16.03 -14.43 15.04
CA GLN A 18 16.39 -15.33 13.94
C GLN A 18 17.36 -14.68 12.94
N PRO A 19 18.27 -15.47 12.33
CA PRO A 19 19.15 -15.00 11.27
C PRO A 19 18.35 -14.54 10.03
N PRO A 20 18.91 -13.67 9.17
CA PRO A 20 18.20 -13.12 8.00
C PRO A 20 17.60 -14.18 7.07
N LYS A 21 18.31 -15.31 6.88
CA LYS A 21 17.84 -16.45 6.07
C LYS A 21 16.54 -17.06 6.62
N ILE A 22 16.45 -17.24 7.93
CA ILE A 22 15.27 -17.80 8.58
C ILE A 22 14.11 -16.79 8.55
N LYS A 23 14.39 -15.49 8.72
CA LYS A 23 13.36 -14.45 8.57
C LYS A 23 12.78 -14.42 7.15
N ALA A 24 13.63 -14.50 6.13
CA ALA A 24 13.20 -14.59 4.74
C ALA A 24 12.35 -15.84 4.50
N PHE A 25 12.80 -17.00 4.98
CA PHE A 25 12.06 -18.25 4.87
C PHE A 25 10.67 -18.19 5.56
N LEU A 26 10.61 -17.67 6.79
CA LEU A 26 9.35 -17.48 7.52
C LEU A 26 8.41 -16.50 6.80
N ALA A 27 8.96 -15.41 6.25
CA ALA A 27 8.19 -14.45 5.47
C ALA A 27 7.59 -15.11 4.22
N VAL A 28 8.38 -15.88 3.47
CA VAL A 28 7.89 -16.63 2.30
C VAL A 28 6.79 -17.62 2.68
N ILE A 29 6.98 -18.43 3.73
CA ILE A 29 5.95 -19.37 4.19
C ILE A 29 4.68 -18.62 4.61
N SER A 30 4.80 -17.51 5.34
CA SER A 30 3.63 -16.72 5.75
C SER A 30 2.89 -16.15 4.55
N ALA A 31 3.60 -15.66 3.53
CA ALA A 31 3.01 -15.13 2.32
C ALA A 31 2.30 -16.22 1.51
N MET A 32 2.94 -17.39 1.34
CA MET A 32 2.33 -18.54 0.67
C MET A 32 1.08 -19.02 1.42
N THR A 33 1.15 -19.10 2.75
CA THR A 33 0.00 -19.52 3.58
C THR A 33 -1.15 -18.52 3.44
N ALA A 34 -0.86 -17.22 3.48
CA ALA A 34 -1.86 -16.17 3.28
C ALA A 34 -2.50 -16.25 1.89
N LEU A 35 -1.70 -16.46 0.84
CA LEU A 35 -2.22 -16.62 -0.53
C LEU A 35 -3.12 -17.85 -0.68
N VAL A 36 -2.72 -19.00 -0.11
CA VAL A 36 -3.56 -20.22 -0.10
C VAL A 36 -4.85 -19.99 0.67
N PHE A 37 -4.78 -19.33 1.83
CA PHE A 37 -5.96 -18.98 2.62
C PHE A 37 -6.91 -18.06 1.87
N LEU A 38 -6.40 -17.01 1.21
CA LEU A 38 -7.20 -16.11 0.38
C LEU A 38 -7.87 -16.86 -0.78
N ARG A 39 -7.14 -17.76 -1.45
CA ARG A 39 -7.68 -18.62 -2.51
C ARG A 39 -8.80 -19.54 -2.02
N MET A 40 -8.74 -20.01 -0.78
CA MET A 40 -9.79 -20.87 -0.21
C MET A 40 -11.04 -20.09 0.21
N ILE A 41 -10.90 -18.83 0.60
CA ILE A 41 -12.02 -18.00 1.08
C ILE A 41 -12.72 -17.28 -0.06
N VAL A 42 -11.95 -16.76 -1.01
CA VAL A 42 -12.47 -15.93 -2.08
C VAL A 42 -12.68 -16.78 -3.32
N ASN A 43 -13.91 -17.28 -3.47
CA ASN A 43 -14.30 -18.10 -4.62
C ASN A 43 -14.22 -17.33 -5.95
N ASP A 44 -14.54 -16.03 -5.92
CA ASP A 44 -14.46 -15.14 -7.07
C ASP A 44 -13.44 -14.04 -6.78
N HIS A 45 -12.31 -14.12 -7.48
CA HIS A 45 -11.16 -13.25 -7.31
C HIS A 45 -11.48 -11.78 -7.58
N ASP A 46 -12.54 -11.48 -8.33
CA ASP A 46 -12.99 -10.11 -8.58
C ASP A 46 -13.44 -9.43 -7.28
N ASN A 47 -13.86 -10.21 -6.26
CA ASN A 47 -14.15 -9.67 -4.93
C ASN A 47 -12.89 -9.11 -4.23
N LEU A 48 -11.70 -9.67 -4.48
CA LEU A 48 -10.45 -9.10 -3.95
C LEU A 48 -10.15 -7.75 -4.59
N PHE A 49 -10.42 -7.63 -5.89
CA PHE A 49 -10.28 -6.37 -6.61
C PHE A 49 -11.27 -5.32 -6.10
N VAL A 50 -12.56 -5.66 -6.02
CA VAL A 50 -13.60 -4.77 -5.49
C VAL A 50 -13.28 -4.35 -4.05
N ALA A 51 -12.81 -5.27 -3.21
CA ALA A 51 -12.39 -4.95 -1.85
C ALA A 51 -11.16 -4.01 -1.82
N SER A 52 -10.17 -4.22 -2.69
CA SER A 52 -9.04 -3.31 -2.87
C SER A 52 -9.52 -1.89 -3.20
N GLU A 53 -10.35 -1.75 -4.24
CA GLU A 53 -10.84 -0.45 -4.70
C GLU A 53 -11.73 0.23 -3.65
N ALA A 54 -12.57 -0.52 -2.94
CA ALA A 54 -13.38 0.01 -1.84
C ALA A 54 -12.52 0.55 -0.69
N VAL A 55 -11.51 -0.21 -0.24
CA VAL A 55 -10.58 0.23 0.81
C VAL A 55 -9.79 1.46 0.35
N HIS A 56 -9.39 1.49 -0.92
CA HIS A 56 -8.71 2.66 -1.51
C HIS A 56 -9.61 3.90 -1.50
N ALA A 57 -10.86 3.76 -1.96
CA ALA A 57 -11.83 4.85 -2.00
C ALA A 57 -12.12 5.44 -0.61
N ILE A 58 -12.18 4.59 0.42
CA ILE A 58 -12.28 5.03 1.82
C ILE A 58 -11.05 5.85 2.22
N GLY A 59 -9.85 5.36 1.90
CA GLY A 59 -8.60 6.09 2.18
C GLY A 59 -8.58 7.47 1.52
N ILE A 60 -8.91 7.54 0.24
CA ILE A 60 -9.04 8.80 -0.51
C ILE A 60 -10.07 9.73 0.12
N SER A 61 -11.22 9.20 0.55
CA SER A 61 -12.28 10.01 1.17
C SER A 61 -11.81 10.66 2.47
N VAL A 62 -11.06 9.93 3.31
CA VAL A 62 -10.42 10.47 4.52
C VAL A 62 -9.42 11.57 4.17
N LEU A 63 -8.63 11.38 3.11
CA LEU A 63 -7.67 12.36 2.64
C LEU A 63 -8.34 13.64 2.12
N ILE A 64 -9.40 13.51 1.32
CA ILE A 64 -10.22 14.64 0.85
C ILE A 64 -10.80 15.40 2.04
N TYR A 65 -11.35 14.69 3.03
CA TYR A 65 -11.88 15.32 4.24
C TYR A 65 -10.80 16.17 4.93
N LYS A 66 -9.60 15.61 5.14
CA LYS A 66 -8.47 16.34 5.73
C LYS A 66 -8.12 17.60 4.96
N LEU A 67 -7.93 17.50 3.64
CA LEU A 67 -7.51 18.64 2.81
C LEU A 67 -8.60 19.73 2.70
N THR A 68 -9.87 19.34 2.73
CA THR A 68 -10.99 20.27 2.58
C THR A 68 -11.43 20.92 3.89
N LYS A 69 -11.51 20.15 4.97
CA LYS A 69 -12.03 20.60 6.27
C LYS A 69 -10.94 21.06 7.22
N GLU A 70 -9.86 20.28 7.36
CA GLU A 70 -8.75 20.65 8.25
C GLU A 70 -7.77 21.63 7.58
N LYS A 71 -7.86 21.80 6.25
CA LYS A 71 -7.05 22.77 5.48
C LYS A 71 -5.56 22.62 5.75
N THR A 72 -5.09 21.38 5.89
CA THR A 72 -3.68 21.07 6.13
C THR A 72 -3.24 19.86 5.33
N CYS A 73 -2.07 19.95 4.71
CA CYS A 73 -1.37 18.80 4.12
C CYS A 73 -0.19 18.32 4.98
N ALA A 74 -0.18 18.69 6.27
CA ALA A 74 0.85 18.22 7.20
C ALA A 74 0.94 16.68 7.21
N GLY A 75 2.17 16.19 7.21
CA GLY A 75 2.45 14.77 7.14
C GLY A 75 1.98 14.09 5.86
N LEU A 76 1.73 14.79 4.74
CA LEU A 76 1.47 14.25 3.40
C LEU A 76 2.73 14.41 2.49
N SER A 77 3.15 13.35 1.79
CA SER A 77 4.38 13.33 0.98
C SER A 77 3.99 13.61 -0.45
N LEU A 78 4.52 14.70 -1.02
CA LEU A 78 4.28 15.03 -2.41
C LEU A 78 4.90 13.98 -3.32
N LYS A 79 6.12 13.51 -3.00
CA LYS A 79 6.80 12.42 -3.73
C LYS A 79 5.98 11.14 -3.76
N SER A 80 5.35 10.78 -2.65
CA SER A 80 4.51 9.56 -2.58
C SER A 80 3.22 9.71 -3.40
N GLN A 81 2.62 10.91 -3.42
CA GLN A 81 1.44 11.19 -4.24
C GLN A 81 1.79 11.19 -5.73
N GLU A 82 2.94 11.76 -6.13
CA GLU A 82 3.43 11.75 -7.51
C GLU A 82 3.75 10.33 -8.00
N LEU A 83 4.40 9.52 -7.15
CA LEU A 83 4.66 8.11 -7.45
C LEU A 83 3.35 7.34 -7.62
N THR A 84 2.35 7.62 -6.77
CA THR A 84 1.02 7.01 -6.87
C THR A 84 0.29 7.44 -8.16
N ALA A 85 0.40 8.70 -8.56
CA ALA A 85 -0.17 9.20 -9.81
C ALA A 85 0.48 8.55 -11.04
N LEU A 86 1.82 8.41 -11.04
CA LEU A 86 2.53 7.70 -12.11
C LEU A 86 2.05 6.25 -12.23
N PHE A 87 1.93 5.56 -11.10
CA PHE A 87 1.40 4.20 -11.05
C PHE A 87 -0.02 4.09 -11.63
N LEU A 88 -0.93 4.97 -11.19
CA LEU A 88 -2.32 4.98 -11.67
C LEU A 88 -2.39 5.32 -13.16
N ALA A 89 -1.49 6.16 -13.67
CA ALA A 89 -1.38 6.44 -15.10
C ALA A 89 -0.94 5.20 -15.90
N VAL A 90 0.00 4.40 -15.39
CA VAL A 90 0.39 3.12 -16.01
C VAL A 90 -0.78 2.15 -16.01
N ARG A 91 -1.49 1.99 -14.89
CA ARG A 91 -2.67 1.10 -14.80
C ARG A 91 -3.78 1.54 -15.75
N LEU A 92 -4.07 2.83 -15.81
CA LEU A 92 -5.08 3.37 -16.70
C LEU A 92 -4.71 3.14 -18.18
N TYR A 93 -3.43 3.32 -18.55
CA TYR A 93 -2.94 2.97 -19.89
C TYR A 93 -3.15 1.48 -20.20
N CYS A 94 -2.76 0.59 -19.28
CA CYS A 94 -2.97 -0.85 -19.45
C CYS A 94 -4.46 -1.19 -19.58
N SER A 95 -5.34 -0.53 -18.81
CA SER A 95 -6.80 -0.71 -18.87
C SER A 95 -7.35 -0.30 -20.24
N PHE A 96 -6.90 0.83 -20.82
CA PHE A 96 -7.32 1.23 -22.17
C PHE A 96 -6.90 0.23 -23.26
N VAL A 97 -5.75 -0.42 -23.10
CA VAL A 97 -5.24 -1.43 -24.06
C VAL A 97 -6.02 -2.76 -23.95
N MET A 98 -6.61 -3.05 -22.80
CA MET A 98 -7.20 -4.35 -22.46
C MET A 98 -8.73 -4.41 -22.61
N GLU A 99 -9.34 -3.44 -23.33
CA GLU A 99 -10.78 -3.12 -23.45
C GLU A 99 -11.38 -2.21 -22.35
N TYR A 100 -12.28 -1.32 -22.76
CA TYR A 100 -12.97 -0.36 -21.89
C TYR A 100 -13.97 -1.06 -20.97
N ASP A 101 -13.57 -1.27 -19.72
CA ASP A 101 -14.46 -1.79 -18.68
C ASP A 101 -14.56 -0.82 -17.48
N ILE A 102 -15.35 -1.18 -16.47
CA ILE A 102 -15.50 -0.50 -15.18
C ILE A 102 -14.15 -0.19 -14.51
N HIS A 103 -13.13 -1.02 -14.77
CA HIS A 103 -11.75 -0.81 -14.32
C HIS A 103 -11.17 0.52 -14.79
N THR A 104 -11.39 0.89 -16.05
CA THR A 104 -10.92 2.15 -16.63
C THR A 104 -11.57 3.35 -15.93
N LEU A 105 -12.85 3.25 -15.57
CA LEU A 105 -13.57 4.31 -14.86
C LEU A 105 -13.04 4.48 -13.44
N LEU A 106 -12.80 3.37 -12.72
CA LEU A 106 -12.27 3.38 -11.35
C LEU A 106 -10.83 3.91 -11.29
N ASP A 107 -9.95 3.43 -12.17
CA ASP A 107 -8.56 3.90 -12.25
C ASP A 107 -8.51 5.39 -12.66
N SER A 108 -9.39 5.83 -13.58
CA SER A 108 -9.52 7.25 -13.96
C SER A 108 -9.97 8.13 -12.79
N ALA A 109 -11.01 7.73 -12.06
CA ALA A 109 -11.51 8.48 -10.91
C ALA A 109 -10.44 8.60 -9.80
N THR A 110 -9.70 7.53 -9.57
CA THR A 110 -8.60 7.48 -8.59
C THR A 110 -7.44 8.37 -9.02
N LEU A 111 -7.06 8.34 -10.31
CA LEU A 111 -6.02 9.21 -10.86
C LEU A 111 -6.41 10.70 -10.74
N LEU A 112 -7.63 11.05 -11.16
CA LEU A 112 -8.13 12.43 -11.06
C LEU A 112 -8.09 12.94 -9.63
N THR A 113 -8.50 12.10 -8.67
CA THR A 113 -8.49 12.47 -7.26
C THR A 113 -7.07 12.64 -6.73
N THR A 114 -6.14 11.79 -7.13
CA THR A 114 -4.72 11.90 -6.77
C THR A 114 -4.09 13.18 -7.35
N LEU A 115 -4.40 13.52 -8.60
CA LEU A 115 -3.96 14.76 -9.22
C LEU A 115 -4.54 15.99 -8.49
N TRP A 116 -5.80 15.92 -8.06
CA TRP A 116 -6.41 16.97 -7.24
C TRP A 116 -5.69 17.12 -5.88
N VAL A 117 -5.33 16.02 -5.22
CA VAL A 117 -4.50 16.07 -3.99
C VAL A 117 -3.16 16.75 -4.25
N ILE A 118 -2.44 16.38 -5.31
CA ILE A 118 -1.17 16.99 -5.71
C ILE A 118 -1.35 18.50 -5.94
N TYR A 119 -2.41 18.89 -6.64
CA TYR A 119 -2.76 20.29 -6.86
C TYR A 119 -3.02 21.03 -5.54
N MET A 120 -3.78 20.42 -4.62
CA MET A 120 -4.03 20.99 -3.29
C MET A 120 -2.74 21.22 -2.52
N ILE A 121 -1.79 20.27 -2.51
CA ILE A 121 -0.48 20.42 -1.84
C ILE A 121 0.33 21.54 -2.50
N ARG A 122 0.45 21.55 -3.83
CA ARG A 122 1.34 22.47 -4.57
C ARG A 122 0.87 23.92 -4.57
N PHE A 123 -0.45 24.15 -4.58
CA PHE A 123 -1.00 25.49 -4.77
C PHE A 123 -1.80 26.00 -3.57
N ASN A 124 -2.79 25.23 -3.09
CA ASN A 124 -3.73 25.73 -2.08
C ASN A 124 -3.20 25.62 -0.64
N LEU A 125 -2.46 24.55 -0.33
CA LEU A 125 -1.99 24.21 1.02
C LEU A 125 -0.47 24.23 1.13
N LYS A 126 0.21 24.88 0.19
CA LYS A 126 1.68 24.96 0.12
C LYS A 126 2.31 25.48 1.41
N SER A 127 1.65 26.39 2.12
CA SER A 127 2.15 26.91 3.41
C SER A 127 2.19 25.87 4.53
N SER A 128 1.33 24.86 4.49
CA SER A 128 1.31 23.75 5.46
C SER A 128 2.20 22.57 5.05
N TYR A 129 2.74 22.60 3.82
CA TYR A 129 3.61 21.57 3.29
C TYR A 129 5.02 21.69 3.87
N MET A 130 5.50 20.61 4.49
CA MET A 130 6.81 20.57 5.14
C MET A 130 7.87 19.99 4.19
N GLU A 131 8.34 20.80 3.23
CA GLU A 131 9.26 20.35 2.16
C GLU A 131 10.53 19.67 2.69
N GLU A 132 11.14 20.22 3.75
CA GLU A 132 12.34 19.66 4.39
C GLU A 132 12.13 18.24 4.95
N LYS A 133 10.87 17.90 5.28
CA LYS A 133 10.50 16.57 5.80
C LYS A 133 10.03 15.62 4.70
N ASP A 134 9.82 16.10 3.47
CA ASP A 134 9.42 15.26 2.33
C ASP A 134 10.64 14.60 1.66
N ASN A 135 11.40 13.87 2.48
CA ASN A 135 12.37 12.91 2.01
C ASN A 135 11.88 11.50 2.35
N PHE A 136 12.03 10.54 1.44
CA PHE A 136 11.52 9.17 1.62
C PHE A 136 11.90 8.60 2.99
N THR A 137 13.12 8.84 3.48
CA THR A 137 13.60 8.36 4.78
C THR A 137 13.00 9.09 5.99
N ILE A 138 12.84 10.41 5.93
CA ILE A 138 12.41 11.26 7.07
C ILE A 138 10.89 11.24 7.21
N TYR A 139 10.19 11.08 6.09
CA TYR A 139 8.74 11.11 6.02
C TYR A 139 8.10 9.99 6.87
N PHE A 140 8.74 8.82 6.94
CA PHE A 140 8.31 7.73 7.83
C PHE A 140 8.38 8.06 9.33
N VAL A 141 9.11 9.11 9.75
CA VAL A 141 9.39 9.42 11.17
C VAL A 141 8.33 10.34 11.79
N ILE A 142 7.54 11.05 10.97
CA ILE A 142 6.63 12.11 11.43
C ILE A 142 5.34 12.05 10.62
N VAL A 143 4.60 10.95 10.71
CA VAL A 143 3.26 10.85 10.12
C VAL A 143 2.21 11.10 11.19
N GLU A 144 1.34 12.07 10.95
CA GLU A 144 0.20 12.35 11.82
C GLU A 144 -0.79 11.19 11.80
N PRO A 145 -1.51 10.92 12.90
CA PRO A 145 -2.41 9.77 13.00
C PRO A 145 -3.38 9.68 11.82
N PHE A 146 -4.04 10.77 11.44
CA PHE A 146 -5.00 10.79 10.32
C PHE A 146 -4.36 10.35 8.99
N THR A 147 -3.19 10.89 8.66
CA THR A 147 -2.47 10.49 7.45
C THR A 147 -2.02 9.04 7.54
N ALA A 148 -1.62 8.59 8.73
CA ALA A 148 -1.16 7.22 8.92
C ALA A 148 -2.26 6.17 8.69
N HIS A 149 -3.49 6.45 9.12
CA HIS A 149 -4.64 5.57 8.83
C HIS A 149 -4.94 5.51 7.33
N TYR A 150 -4.89 6.64 6.63
CA TYR A 150 -5.04 6.68 5.17
C TYR A 150 -3.95 5.84 4.48
N VAL A 151 -2.67 6.06 4.80
CA VAL A 151 -1.55 5.35 4.16
C VAL A 151 -1.61 3.85 4.49
N PHE A 152 -2.08 3.47 5.69
CA PHE A 152 -2.32 2.08 6.03
C PHE A 152 -3.48 1.46 5.23
N ALA A 153 -4.61 2.16 5.09
CA ALA A 153 -5.72 1.71 4.24
C ALA A 153 -5.26 1.52 2.79
N LEU A 154 -4.48 2.47 2.26
CA LEU A 154 -3.85 2.35 0.95
C LEU A 154 -2.97 1.08 0.88
N GLY A 155 -2.21 0.77 1.95
CA GLY A 155 -1.41 -0.44 2.08
C GLY A 155 -2.21 -1.72 1.96
N VAL A 156 -3.34 -1.79 2.68
CA VAL A 156 -4.26 -2.91 2.61
C VAL A 156 -4.86 -3.06 1.21
N ALA A 157 -5.30 -1.96 0.59
CA ALA A 157 -5.82 -1.98 -0.77
C ALA A 157 -4.79 -2.55 -1.76
N ARG A 158 -3.54 -2.07 -1.72
CA ARG A 158 -2.46 -2.57 -2.58
C ARG A 158 -2.15 -4.05 -2.35
N PHE A 159 -2.16 -4.51 -1.10
CA PHE A 159 -1.96 -5.93 -0.80
C PHE A 159 -3.05 -6.81 -1.42
N LEU A 160 -4.32 -6.39 -1.33
CA LEU A 160 -5.45 -7.10 -1.94
C LEU A 160 -5.38 -7.10 -3.47
N SER A 161 -5.01 -5.96 -4.08
CA SER A 161 -4.75 -5.84 -5.53
C SER A 161 -3.64 -6.79 -5.98
N CYS A 162 -2.51 -6.81 -5.27
CA CYS A 162 -1.41 -7.72 -5.55
C CYS A 162 -1.83 -9.19 -5.43
N ALA A 163 -2.59 -9.55 -4.39
CA ALA A 163 -3.12 -10.89 -4.21
C ALA A 163 -4.07 -11.30 -5.35
N HIS A 164 -4.96 -10.41 -5.79
CA HIS A 164 -5.84 -10.63 -6.95
C HIS A 164 -5.02 -10.98 -8.20
N TRP A 165 -4.04 -10.15 -8.56
CA TRP A 165 -3.19 -10.38 -9.74
C TRP A 165 -2.36 -11.66 -9.64
N VAL A 166 -1.79 -11.96 -8.47
CA VAL A 166 -1.03 -13.20 -8.25
C VAL A 166 -1.93 -14.43 -8.41
N LEU A 167 -3.12 -14.41 -7.81
CA LEU A 167 -4.06 -15.52 -7.92
C LEU A 167 -4.57 -15.69 -9.35
N GLN A 168 -4.84 -14.58 -10.05
CA GLN A 168 -5.22 -14.60 -11.45
C GLN A 168 -4.11 -15.24 -12.31
N VAL A 169 -2.83 -14.91 -12.09
CA VAL A 169 -1.70 -15.56 -12.77
C VAL A 169 -1.67 -17.07 -12.50
N LEU A 170 -1.85 -17.47 -11.24
CA LEU A 170 -1.80 -18.88 -10.81
C LEU A 170 -2.95 -19.71 -11.38
N ASP A 171 -4.17 -19.19 -11.35
CA ASP A 171 -5.38 -19.90 -11.81
C ASP A 171 -5.47 -19.97 -13.33
N THR A 172 -4.94 -18.98 -14.04
CA THR A 172 -4.94 -18.96 -15.51
C THR A 172 -3.91 -19.93 -16.12
N ARG A 173 -3.21 -20.76 -15.30
CA ARG A 173 -2.23 -21.78 -15.73
C ARG A 173 -1.24 -21.30 -16.81
N GLY A 174 -0.80 -20.04 -16.72
CA GLY A 174 0.14 -19.46 -17.69
C GLY A 174 -0.48 -18.87 -18.96
N ARG A 175 -1.80 -18.80 -19.12
CA ARG A 175 -2.43 -18.07 -20.24
C ARG A 175 -2.13 -16.56 -20.19
N LEU A 176 -1.99 -15.99 -18.99
CA LEU A 176 -1.47 -14.63 -18.80
C LEU A 176 0.01 -14.51 -19.20
N LEU A 177 0.82 -15.55 -18.97
CA LEU A 177 2.19 -15.65 -19.48
C LEU A 177 2.23 -15.80 -21.01
N THR A 178 1.16 -16.31 -21.63
CA THR A 178 1.03 -16.37 -23.10
C THR A 178 0.55 -15.01 -23.64
N ALA A 179 -0.31 -14.30 -22.90
CA ALA A 179 -0.69 -12.91 -23.19
C ALA A 179 0.47 -11.91 -23.04
N LEU A 180 1.51 -12.23 -22.24
CA LEU A 180 2.80 -11.52 -22.27
C LEU A 180 3.44 -11.50 -23.67
N GLY A 181 3.13 -12.50 -24.51
CA GLY A 181 3.55 -12.53 -25.91
C GLY A 181 2.82 -11.53 -26.81
N TYR A 182 1.67 -11.01 -26.38
CA TYR A 182 0.86 -10.03 -27.11
C TYR A 182 1.12 -8.58 -26.68
N GLY A 183 1.89 -8.34 -25.59
CA GLY A 183 2.29 -6.99 -25.18
C GLY A 183 2.96 -6.93 -23.80
N LEU A 184 3.64 -5.81 -23.52
CA LEU A 184 4.34 -5.57 -22.25
C LEU A 184 3.40 -5.27 -21.07
N TRP A 185 2.11 -5.04 -21.32
CA TRP A 185 1.15 -4.55 -20.34
C TRP A 185 0.99 -5.45 -19.09
N PRO A 186 0.95 -6.81 -19.16
CA PRO A 186 0.74 -7.62 -17.95
C PRO A 186 1.97 -7.58 -17.03
N SER A 187 3.17 -7.56 -17.61
CA SER A 187 4.42 -7.39 -16.86
C SER A 187 4.50 -6.03 -16.19
N MET A 188 4.07 -4.97 -16.87
CA MET A 188 4.09 -3.62 -16.31
C MET A 188 3.17 -3.51 -15.10
N VAL A 189 1.96 -4.06 -15.19
CA VAL A 189 1.01 -4.09 -14.06
C VAL A 189 1.60 -4.86 -12.88
N LEU A 190 2.05 -6.10 -13.07
CA LEU A 190 2.63 -6.92 -12.00
C LEU A 190 3.85 -6.27 -11.34
N LEU A 191 4.78 -5.76 -12.14
CA LEU A 191 5.98 -5.08 -11.63
C LEU A 191 5.60 -3.86 -10.80
N SER A 192 4.63 -3.07 -11.29
CA SER A 192 4.17 -1.86 -10.61
C SER A 192 3.49 -2.17 -9.27
N GLU A 193 2.64 -3.21 -9.22
CA GLU A 193 1.96 -3.68 -8.01
C GLU A 193 2.96 -4.17 -6.96
N ILE A 194 3.98 -4.92 -7.40
CA ILE A 194 5.05 -5.42 -6.53
C ILE A 194 5.82 -4.24 -5.93
N VAL A 195 6.31 -3.31 -6.76
CA VAL A 195 7.09 -2.15 -6.30
C VAL A 195 6.30 -1.33 -5.28
N GLN A 196 5.03 -1.02 -5.58
CA GLN A 196 4.20 -0.22 -4.68
C GLN A 196 3.87 -0.96 -3.38
N THR A 197 3.61 -2.27 -3.45
CA THR A 197 3.39 -3.11 -2.27
C THR A 197 4.63 -3.13 -1.38
N PHE A 198 5.84 -3.23 -1.92
CA PHE A 198 7.08 -3.20 -1.14
C PHE A 198 7.31 -1.85 -0.44
N ILE A 199 7.10 -0.74 -1.14
CA ILE A 199 7.24 0.62 -0.57
C ILE A 199 6.26 0.80 0.60
N LEU A 200 5.04 0.31 0.43
CA LEU A 200 3.97 0.50 1.41
C LEU A 200 3.96 -0.55 2.53
N ALA A 201 4.57 -1.71 2.32
CA ALA A 201 4.73 -2.75 3.34
C ALA A 201 5.62 -2.28 4.49
N ASP A 202 6.70 -1.55 4.20
CA ASP A 202 7.58 -0.98 5.24
C ASP A 202 6.81 0.04 6.10
N PHE A 203 6.02 0.91 5.46
CA PHE A 203 5.10 1.81 6.16
C PHE A 203 4.14 1.05 7.09
N CYS A 204 3.44 0.05 6.55
CA CYS A 204 2.43 -0.70 7.28
C CYS A 204 3.03 -1.43 8.48
N TYR A 205 4.24 -1.98 8.33
CA TYR A 205 4.97 -2.63 9.43
C TYR A 205 5.21 -1.65 10.59
N TYR A 206 5.72 -0.45 10.30
CA TYR A 206 5.98 0.53 11.35
C TYR A 206 4.69 1.11 11.94
N TYR A 207 3.65 1.29 11.13
CA TYR A 207 2.33 1.71 11.58
C TYR A 207 1.73 0.75 12.60
N VAL A 208 1.67 -0.55 12.26
CA VAL A 208 1.18 -1.59 13.18
C VAL A 208 2.05 -1.66 14.43
N LYS A 209 3.37 -1.52 14.30
CA LYS A 209 4.29 -1.50 15.45
C LYS A 209 4.03 -0.31 16.39
N SER A 210 3.73 0.87 15.85
CA SER A 210 3.39 2.08 16.61
C SER A 210 2.04 1.94 17.33
N LEU A 211 1.03 1.37 16.66
CA LEU A 211 -0.27 1.06 17.29
C LEU A 211 -0.13 0.08 18.46
N VAL A 212 0.59 -1.03 18.26
CA VAL A 212 0.82 -2.03 19.30
C VAL A 212 1.66 -1.47 20.45
N GLY A 213 2.54 -0.51 20.17
CA GLY A 213 3.36 0.19 21.16
C GLY A 213 2.64 1.30 21.93
N GLY A 214 1.40 1.65 21.57
CA GLY A 214 0.63 2.71 22.23
C GLY A 214 1.13 4.15 21.99
N GLN A 215 2.11 4.33 21.10
CA GLN A 215 2.59 5.65 20.69
C GLN A 215 2.01 5.98 19.32
N LEU A 216 0.92 6.75 19.28
CA LEU A 216 0.26 7.19 18.03
C LEU A 216 1.12 8.21 17.25
N VAL A 217 2.22 8.69 17.84
CA VAL A 217 3.27 9.44 17.14
C VAL A 217 4.32 8.43 16.68
N LEU A 218 4.36 8.17 15.39
CA LEU A 218 5.25 7.19 14.77
C LEU A 218 6.71 7.69 14.72
N ARG A 219 7.35 7.89 15.88
CA ARG A 219 8.79 8.20 15.93
C ARG A 219 9.58 6.91 15.74
N LEU A 220 10.12 6.71 14.54
CA LEU A 220 11.15 5.70 14.31
C LEU A 220 12.41 6.05 15.13
N PRO A 221 13.17 5.06 15.62
CA PRO A 221 14.46 5.33 16.22
C PRO A 221 15.32 5.99 15.16
N SER A 222 15.65 7.27 15.39
CA SER A 222 16.66 8.00 14.65
C SER A 222 18.00 7.30 14.90
N GLY A 223 18.33 6.34 14.04
CA GLY A 223 19.69 5.86 13.86
C GLY A 223 20.51 6.98 13.24
N VAL A 224 20.94 7.91 14.09
CA VAL A 224 22.00 8.87 13.81
C VAL A 224 23.30 8.05 13.77
N VAL A 225 23.78 7.75 12.56
CA VAL A 225 24.94 8.33 11.85
C VAL A 225 25.00 7.68 10.47
#